data_AF-A0A1E1WD81-F1
#
_entry.id   AF-A0A1E1WD81-F1
#
_cell.length_a   1.000
_cell.length_b   1.000
_cell.length_c   1.000
_cell.angle_alpha   90.00
_cell.angle_beta   90.00
_cell.angle_gamma   90.00
#
_symmetry.space_group_name_H-M   'P 1'
#
loop_
_entity.id
_entity.type
_entity.pdbx_description
1 polymer ?
#
loop_
_entity_poly.entity_id
_entity_poly.type
_entity_poly.pdbx_seq_one_letter_code
_entity_poly.pdbx_strand_id
1 'polypeptide(L)'
;MKYAIPEISWHNRDPVLSVDFQPKCAPGDPTRLATGGTDTHVLIWYISTTDSGTVNLEVAADLCRHQKAVNVVRWSPSGEYLGSGDDESIIFVWKQKNEEPAPAEQGEEQYKENWVI
;
A
#
# COMPACT_ATOMS: atom_id res chain seq x y z
N MET A 1 16.43 18.53 13.53
CA MET A 1 15.86 17.61 12.52
C MET A 1 14.36 17.54 12.80
N LYS A 2 13.52 18.08 11.92
CA LYS A 2 12.07 17.94 12.07
C LYS A 2 11.72 16.56 11.52
N TYR A 3 11.36 15.62 12.38
CA TYR A 3 10.83 14.35 11.94
C TYR A 3 9.40 14.60 11.49
N ALA A 4 9.10 14.30 10.22
CA ALA A 4 7.72 14.19 9.78
C ALA A 4 7.21 12.84 10.30
N ILE A 5 6.15 12.87 11.10
CA ILE A 5 5.37 11.67 11.45
C ILE A 5 4.19 11.73 10.49
N PRO A 6 4.27 11.12 9.30
CA PRO A 6 3.10 11.03 8.45
C PRO A 6 2.08 10.19 9.21
N GLU A 7 1.02 10.84 9.68
CA GLU A 7 -0.08 10.15 10.33
C GLU A 7 -0.80 9.35 9.25
N ILE A 8 -0.69 8.02 9.31
CA ILE A 8 -1.45 7.13 8.42
C ILE A 8 -2.86 7.03 9.01
N SER A 9 -3.62 8.13 8.95
CA SER A 9 -4.98 8.20 9.50
C SER A 9 -6.00 7.38 8.69
N TRP A 10 -5.58 6.76 7.58
CA TRP A 10 -6.44 6.02 6.65
C TRP A 10 -6.68 4.57 7.05
N HIS A 11 -5.94 4.03 8.02
CA HIS A 11 -6.34 2.77 8.65
C HIS A 11 -7.49 2.98 9.66
N ASN A 12 -8.47 3.83 9.34
CA ASN A 12 -9.59 4.18 10.24
C ASN A 12 -9.21 4.66 11.65
N ARG A 13 -7.98 5.18 11.84
CA ARG A 13 -7.34 5.45 13.14
C ARG A 13 -7.13 4.21 14.02
N ASP A 14 -7.31 3.04 13.45
CA ASP A 14 -6.98 1.77 14.04
C ASP A 14 -5.46 1.48 13.93
N PRO A 15 -4.93 0.56 14.75
CA PRO A 15 -3.52 0.19 14.72
C PRO A 15 -3.02 -0.29 13.35
N VAL A 16 -1.89 0.26 12.93
CA VAL A 16 -1.06 -0.30 11.85
C VAL A 16 -0.16 -1.37 12.45
N LEU A 17 -0.32 -2.62 12.00
CA LEU A 17 0.40 -3.77 12.54
C LEU A 17 1.68 -4.08 11.77
N SER A 18 1.72 -3.70 10.48
CA SER A 18 2.86 -4.01 9.63
C SER A 18 3.05 -2.96 8.55
N VAL A 19 4.32 -2.71 8.22
CA VAL A 19 4.72 -1.84 7.11
C VAL A 19 5.91 -2.46 6.38
N ASP A 20 5.99 -2.28 5.05
CA ASP A 20 7.15 -2.70 4.27
C ASP A 20 7.34 -1.86 3.00
N PHE A 21 8.59 -1.50 2.72
CA PHE A 21 8.94 -0.74 1.53
C PHE A 21 9.17 -1.68 0.34
N GLN A 22 8.67 -1.29 -0.84
CA GLN A 22 8.99 -2.01 -2.06
C GLN A 22 10.50 -1.87 -2.35
N PRO A 23 11.28 -2.97 -2.36
CA PRO A 23 12.73 -2.88 -2.42
C PRO A 23 13.25 -2.51 -3.81
N LYS A 24 12.49 -2.82 -4.86
CA LYS A 24 12.84 -2.56 -6.26
C LYS A 24 11.59 -2.11 -7.01
N CYS A 25 11.72 -1.04 -7.76
CA CYS A 25 10.71 -0.54 -8.68
C CYS A 25 11.36 -0.27 -10.04
N ALA A 26 10.57 -0.20 -11.12
CA ALA A 26 11.10 0.10 -12.43
C ALA A 26 11.62 1.56 -12.48
N PRO A 27 12.59 1.90 -13.34
CA PRO A 27 13.03 3.29 -13.50
C PRO A 27 11.85 4.20 -13.85
N GLY A 28 11.60 5.20 -13.01
CA GLY A 28 10.48 6.14 -13.16
C GLY A 28 9.23 5.79 -12.35
N ASP A 29 9.16 4.59 -11.76
CA ASP A 29 8.09 4.25 -10.84
C ASP A 29 8.23 5.00 -9.51
N PRO A 30 7.10 5.33 -8.86
CA PRO A 30 7.11 5.87 -7.51
C PRO A 30 7.64 4.83 -6.51
N THR A 31 8.27 5.30 -5.44
CA THR A 31 8.58 4.43 -4.29
C THR A 31 7.27 4.06 -3.61
N ARG A 32 7.06 2.76 -3.36
CA ARG A 32 5.87 2.25 -2.69
C ARG A 32 6.15 1.84 -1.26
N LEU A 33 5.21 2.15 -0.38
CA LEU A 33 5.11 1.63 0.98
C LEU A 33 3.81 0.84 1.07
N ALA A 34 3.87 -0.39 1.57
CA ALA A 34 2.69 -1.17 1.90
C ALA A 34 2.45 -1.11 3.42
N THR A 35 1.19 -1.02 3.82
CA THR A 35 0.77 -1.07 5.22
C THR A 35 -0.39 -2.04 5.42
N GLY A 36 -0.42 -2.72 6.57
CA GLY A 36 -1.52 -3.59 6.98
C GLY A 36 -1.94 -3.28 8.42
N GLY A 37 -3.24 -3.31 8.69
CA GLY A 37 -3.81 -2.92 9.97
C GLY A 37 -4.94 -3.81 10.46
N THR A 38 -5.48 -3.49 11.64
CA THR A 38 -6.64 -4.20 12.22
C THR A 38 -7.95 -3.90 11.51
N ASP A 39 -7.96 -2.87 10.65
CA ASP A 39 -9.09 -2.48 9.81
C ASP A 39 -9.34 -3.43 8.63
N THR A 40 -8.53 -4.49 8.48
CA THR A 40 -8.59 -5.50 7.40
C THR A 40 -8.05 -5.04 6.04
N HIS A 41 -7.54 -3.80 5.94
CA HIS A 41 -7.04 -3.25 4.69
C HIS A 41 -5.54 -3.48 4.53
N VAL A 42 -5.11 -3.69 3.28
CA VAL A 42 -3.73 -3.48 2.87
C VAL A 42 -3.70 -2.24 1.99
N LEU A 43 -3.01 -1.19 2.42
CA LEU A 43 -2.92 0.06 1.69
C LEU A 43 -1.56 0.16 1.00
N ILE A 44 -1.56 0.63 -0.24
CA ILE A 44 -0.36 0.97 -0.99
C ILE A 44 -0.24 2.48 -1.05
N TRP A 45 0.95 2.99 -0.75
CA TRP A 45 1.26 4.40 -0.69
C TRP A 45 2.37 4.75 -1.66
N TYR A 46 2.22 5.84 -2.39
CA TYR A 46 3.36 6.54 -2.97
C TYR A 46 4.00 7.41 -1.92
N ILE A 47 5.31 7.22 -1.75
CA ILE A 47 6.12 8.01 -0.82
C ILE A 47 7.13 8.85 -1.57
N SER A 48 7.20 10.13 -1.23
CA SER A 48 8.23 11.04 -1.72
C SER A 48 8.81 11.84 -0.55
N THR A 49 10.08 12.22 -0.66
CA THR A 49 10.75 13.05 0.34
C THR A 49 11.29 14.29 -0.35
N THR A 50 11.05 15.47 0.23
CA THR A 50 11.61 16.73 -0.25
C THR A 50 13.03 16.92 0.26
N ASP A 51 13.80 17.83 -0.35
CA ASP A 51 15.15 18.20 0.12
C ASP A 51 15.16 18.70 1.58
N SER A 52 14.02 19.21 2.07
CA SER A 52 13.84 19.64 3.47
C SER A 52 13.61 18.48 4.45
N GLY A 53 13.56 17.24 3.98
CA GLY A 53 13.27 16.05 4.78
C GLY A 53 11.77 15.85 5.10
N THR A 54 10.88 16.55 4.39
CA THR A 54 9.43 16.35 4.55
C THR A 54 9.01 15.12 3.77
N VAL A 55 8.28 14.21 4.41
CA VAL A 55 7.72 13.00 3.78
C VAL A 55 6.29 13.28 3.36
N ASN A 56 5.98 13.05 2.08
CA ASN A 56 4.62 13.06 1.56
C ASN A 56 4.17 11.64 1.27
N LEU A 57 2.97 11.29 1.74
CA LEU A 57 2.29 10.03 1.43
C LEU A 57 1.03 10.31 0.62
N GLU A 58 0.81 9.51 -0.41
CA GLU A 58 -0.40 9.54 -1.22
C GLU A 58 -0.91 8.11 -1.38
N VAL A 59 -2.21 7.89 -1.13
CA VAL A 59 -2.83 6.57 -1.32
C VAL A 59 -2.81 6.22 -2.80
N ALA A 60 -2.20 5.08 -3.13
CA ALA A 60 -2.11 4.56 -4.47
C ALA A 60 -3.16 3.47 -4.73
N ALA A 61 -3.44 2.61 -3.73
CA ALA A 61 -4.46 1.57 -3.80
C ALA A 61 -4.93 1.11 -2.40
N ASP A 62 -6.15 0.58 -2.36
CA ASP A 62 -6.71 -0.17 -1.22
C ASP A 62 -7.02 -1.61 -1.63
N LEU A 63 -6.37 -2.57 -0.97
CA LEU A 63 -6.47 -4.00 -1.24
C LEU A 63 -7.38 -4.67 -0.20
N CYS A 64 -8.67 -4.37 -0.27
CA CYS A 64 -9.71 -4.78 0.69
C CYS A 64 -10.25 -6.21 0.46
N ARG A 65 -9.38 -7.23 0.52
CA ARG A 65 -9.81 -8.66 0.38
C ARG A 65 -9.76 -9.46 1.67
N HIS A 66 -8.93 -9.07 2.63
CA HIS A 66 -8.91 -9.72 3.93
C HIS A 66 -10.23 -9.47 4.67
N GLN A 67 -10.66 -10.44 5.47
CA GLN A 67 -11.88 -10.33 6.30
C GLN A 67 -11.54 -10.15 7.79
N LYS A 68 -10.25 -10.20 8.13
CA LYS A 68 -9.69 -10.04 9.48
C LYS A 68 -8.46 -9.15 9.47
N ALA A 69 -7.97 -8.82 10.66
CA ALA A 69 -6.81 -7.97 10.86
C ALA A 69 -5.61 -8.50 10.08
N VAL A 70 -4.96 -7.61 9.32
CA VAL A 70 -3.77 -7.93 8.55
C VAL A 70 -2.54 -7.72 9.43
N ASN A 71 -1.97 -8.83 9.88
CA ASN A 71 -0.86 -8.81 10.83
C ASN A 71 0.50 -8.59 10.16
N VAL A 72 0.60 -8.88 8.86
CA VAL A 72 1.86 -8.82 8.14
C VAL A 72 1.66 -8.41 6.69
N VAL A 73 2.55 -7.54 6.21
CA VAL A 73 2.75 -7.26 4.78
C VAL A 73 4.24 -7.34 4.46
N ARG A 74 4.65 -8.06 3.40
CA ARG A 74 6.06 -8.18 3.00
C ARG A 74 6.20 -8.18 1.50
N TRP A 75 7.00 -7.27 0.97
CA TRP A 75 7.38 -7.29 -0.42
C TRP A 75 8.33 -8.45 -0.70
N SER A 76 8.16 -9.04 -1.87
CA SER A 76 9.15 -9.95 -2.43
C SER A 76 10.47 -9.22 -2.70
N PRO A 77 11.62 -9.90 -2.62
CA PRO A 77 12.92 -9.29 -2.93
C PRO A 77 13.05 -8.78 -4.37
N SER A 78 12.21 -9.25 -5.30
CA SER A 78 12.14 -8.72 -6.67
C SER A 78 11.33 -7.42 -6.75
N GLY A 79 10.47 -7.14 -5.76
CA GLY A 79 9.54 -6.01 -5.76
C GLY A 79 8.28 -6.25 -6.58
N GLU A 80 8.15 -7.39 -7.26
CA GLU A 80 7.01 -7.65 -8.17
C GLU A 80 5.75 -8.13 -7.45
N TYR A 81 5.95 -8.76 -6.29
CA TYR A 81 4.88 -9.33 -5.48
C TYR A 81 4.88 -8.74 -4.08
N LEU A 82 3.70 -8.61 -3.50
CA LEU A 82 3.47 -8.28 -2.09
C LEU A 82 2.72 -9.44 -1.43
N GLY A 83 3.24 -9.99 -0.35
CA GLY A 83 2.52 -10.96 0.48
C GLY A 83 1.83 -10.28 1.65
N SER A 84 0.60 -10.68 1.97
CA SER A 84 -0.09 -10.28 3.20
C SER A 84 -0.74 -11.47 3.89
N GLY A 85 -0.86 -11.43 5.22
CA GLY A 85 -1.46 -12.49 6.03
C GLY A 85 -2.31 -11.96 7.19
N ASP A 86 -3.46 -12.61 7.44
CA ASP A 86 -4.42 -12.23 8.47
C ASP A 86 -4.59 -13.26 9.60
N ASP A 87 -5.45 -12.92 10.58
CA ASP A 87 -5.80 -13.77 11.73
C ASP A 87 -6.53 -15.08 11.36
N GLU A 88 -7.11 -15.18 10.16
CA GLU A 88 -7.90 -16.33 9.71
C GLU A 88 -7.11 -17.32 8.86
N SER A 89 -5.77 -17.25 8.95
CA SER A 89 -4.84 -18.09 8.17
C SER A 89 -4.94 -17.86 6.65
N ILE A 90 -5.48 -16.72 6.22
CA ILE A 90 -5.53 -16.36 4.80
C ILE A 90 -4.25 -15.61 4.44
N ILE A 91 -3.68 -16.00 3.30
CA ILE A 91 -2.54 -15.33 2.68
C ILE A 91 -2.96 -14.88 1.29
N PHE A 92 -2.70 -13.62 0.97
CA PHE A 92 -2.78 -13.11 -0.39
C PHE A 92 -1.39 -12.78 -0.92
N VAL A 93 -1.16 -13.10 -2.19
CA VAL A 93 0.03 -12.69 -2.93
C VAL A 93 -0.43 -11.75 -4.03
N TRP A 94 -0.14 -10.47 -3.88
CA TRP A 94 -0.59 -9.42 -4.75
C TRP A 94 0.43 -9.15 -5.84
N LYS A 95 -0.05 -8.86 -7.05
CA LYS A 95 0.74 -8.39 -8.18
C LYS A 95 0.10 -7.14 -8.78
N GLN A 96 0.91 -6.12 -9.04
CA GLN A 96 0.45 -4.92 -9.73
C GLN A 96 0.11 -5.23 -11.19
N LYS A 97 -1.00 -4.68 -11.67
CA LYS A 97 -1.42 -4.74 -13.07
C LYS A 97 -1.06 -3.42 -13.75
N ASN A 98 -0.06 -3.46 -14.65
CA ASN A 98 0.39 -2.29 -15.42
C ASN A 98 -0.50 -2.01 -16.64
N GLU A 99 -1.80 -1.88 -16.42
CA GLU A 99 -2.72 -1.43 -17.47
C GLU A 99 -3.00 0.07 -17.30
N GLU A 100 -3.16 0.78 -18.42
CA GLU A 100 -3.66 2.15 -18.39
C GLU A 100 -5.02 2.17 -17.64
N PRO A 101 -5.23 3.13 -16.73
CA PRO A 101 -6.51 3.23 -16.03
C PRO A 101 -7.63 3.34 -17.07
N ALA A 102 -8.62 2.45 -16.99
CA ALA A 102 -9.83 2.58 -17.78
C ALA A 102 -10.44 3.98 -17.52
N PRO A 103 -11.06 4.62 -18.52
CA PRO A 103 -11.70 5.91 -18.33
C PRO A 103 -12.64 5.84 -17.12
N ALA A 104 -12.46 6.76 -16.16
CA ALA A 104 -13.26 6.80 -14.95
C ALA A 104 -14.76 6.81 -15.30
N GLU A 105 -15.49 5.81 -14.83
CA GLU A 105 -16.95 5.88 -14.81
C GLU A 105 -17.37 6.85 -13.69
N GLN A 106 -18.34 7.73 -13.98
CA GLN A 106 -18.69 8.84 -13.09
C GLN A 106 -19.17 8.32 -11.72
N GLY A 107 -18.36 8.53 -10.67
CA GLY A 107 -18.75 8.36 -9.28
C GLY A 107 -17.93 7.37 -8.44
N GLU A 108 -16.96 6.66 -9.02
CA GLU A 108 -16.09 5.75 -8.26
C GLU A 108 -14.75 6.42 -7.90
N GLU A 109 -14.30 6.25 -6.65
CA GLU A 109 -12.94 6.62 -6.25
C GLU A 109 -11.95 5.71 -6.99
N GLN A 110 -11.36 6.23 -8.07
CA GLN A 110 -10.39 5.49 -8.85
C GLN A 110 -9.01 5.59 -8.17
N TYR A 111 -8.57 4.49 -7.57
CA TYR A 111 -7.20 4.34 -7.11
C TYR A 111 -6.20 4.46 -8.27
N LYS A 112 -4.99 4.92 -7.98
CA LYS A 112 -3.93 5.12 -8.98
C LYS A 112 -3.35 3.82 -9.50
N GLU A 113 -3.52 2.72 -8.75
CA GLU A 113 -3.02 1.41 -9.12
C GLU A 113 -4.09 0.35 -9.05
N ASN A 114 -3.96 -0.63 -9.94
CA ASN A 114 -4.75 -1.84 -9.94
C ASN A 114 -3.88 -3.02 -9.54
N TRP A 115 -4.39 -3.87 -8.67
CA TRP A 115 -3.69 -5.01 -8.10
C TRP A 115 -4.56 -6.25 -8.21
N VAL A 116 -3.92 -7.39 -8.50
CA VAL A 116 -4.56 -8.70 -8.60
C VAL A 116 -3.92 -9.68 -7.62
N ILE A 117 -4.64 -10.75 -7.28
CA ILE A 117 -4.16 -11.87 -6.47
C ILE A 117 -3.80 -13.03 -7.41
#